data_AF-A0A3N5NM88-F1
#
_entry.id   AF-A0A3N5NM88-F1
#
_cell.length_a   1.000
_cell.length_b   1.000
_cell.length_c   1.000
_cell.angle_alpha   90.00
_cell.angle_beta   90.00
_cell.angle_gamma   90.00
#
_symmetry.space_group_name_H-M   'P 1'
#
loop_
_entity.id
_entity.type
_entity.pdbx_description
1 polymer ?
#
loop_
_entity_poly.entity_id
_entity_poly.type
_entity_poly.pdbx_seq_one_letter_code
_entity_poly.pdbx_strand_id
1 'polypeptide(L)' 'MLWVFEREGEQMRCEIRREGVGAGYEMILTSPDGSQRMERFDETGELIKRTLDLQRDLLETGWRQPKLVST' A
#
# COMPACT_ATOMS: atom_id res chain seq x y z
N MET A 1 8.81 2.72 0.79
CA MET A 1 8.50 1.31 1.06
C MET A 1 7.51 0.81 0.02
N LEU A 2 7.58 -0.46 -0.38
CA LEU A 2 6.70 -1.02 -1.40
C LEU A 2 6.19 -2.38 -0.91
N TRP A 3 4.87 -2.56 -0.95
CA TRP A 3 4.21 -3.83 -0.70
C TRP A 3 3.35 -4.19 -1.90
N VAL A 4 3.28 -5.50 -2.14
CA VAL A 4 2.40 -6.09 -3.14
C VAL A 4 1.46 -7.00 -2.38
N PHE A 5 0.23 -7.11 -2.88
CA PHE A 5 -0.76 -8.06 -2.41
C PHE A 5 -1.38 -8.77 -3.61
N GLU A 6 -1.74 -10.02 -3.43
CA GLU A 6 -2.34 -10.86 -4.46
C GLU A 6 -3.67 -11.45 -3.98
N ARG A 7 -4.62 -11.56 -4.91
CA ARG A 7 -5.91 -12.21 -4.71
C ARG A 7 -6.41 -12.72 -6.06
N GLU A 8 -6.63 -14.03 -6.18
CA GLU A 8 -7.25 -14.64 -7.39
C GLU A 8 -6.57 -14.26 -8.73
N GLY A 9 -5.25 -14.08 -8.74
CA GLY A 9 -4.50 -13.67 -9.93
C GLY A 9 -4.48 -12.15 -10.18
N GLU A 10 -5.21 -11.37 -9.38
CA GLU A 10 -5.09 -9.92 -9.31
C GLU A 10 -3.93 -9.49 -8.43
N GLN A 11 -3.35 -8.33 -8.75
CA GLN A 11 -2.29 -7.72 -7.97
C GLN A 11 -2.68 -6.30 -7.57
N MET A 12 -2.49 -5.98 -6.28
CA MET A 12 -2.58 -4.62 -5.76
C MET A 12 -1.24 -4.21 -5.17
N ARG A 13 -0.87 -2.95 -5.37
CA ARG A 13 0.43 -2.41 -4.96
C ARG A 13 0.24 -1.21 -4.07
N CYS A 14 0.91 -1.20 -2.92
CA CYS A 14 0.95 -0.05 -2.03
C CYS A 14 2.38 0.46 -1.95
N GLU A 15 2.59 1.73 -2.23
CA GLU A 15 3.89 2.39 -2.14
C GLU A 15 3.81 3.57 -1.18
N ILE A 16 4.82 3.71 -0.33
CA ILE A 16 4.99 4.88 0.53
C ILE A 16 6.30 5.58 0.14
N ARG A 17 6.20 6.86 -0.18
CA ARG A 17 7.32 7.73 -0.54
C ARG A 17 7.42 8.88 0.46
N ARG A 18 8.64 9.41 0.65
CA ARG A 18 8.81 10.74 1.25
C ARG A 18 8.59 11.78 0.15
N GLU A 19 7.91 12.85 0.48
CA GLU A 19 7.80 14.01 -0.40
C GLU A 19 9.20 14.60 -0.63
N GLY A 20 9.54 14.92 -1.90
CA GLY A 20 10.91 15.32 -2.25
C GLY A 20 11.30 16.73 -1.81
N VAL A 21 10.32 17.61 -1.52
CA VAL A 21 10.53 19.03 -1.20
C VAL A 21 9.96 19.40 0.19
N GLY A 22 9.24 18.48 0.84
CA GLY A 22 8.59 18.68 2.13
C GLY A 22 8.95 17.62 3.16
N ALA A 23 8.34 17.73 4.35
CA ALA A 23 8.48 16.75 5.42
C ALA A 23 7.40 15.64 5.35
N GLY A 24 6.52 15.71 4.36
CA GLY A 24 5.38 14.82 4.23
C GLY A 24 5.70 13.47 3.58
N TYR A 25 4.67 12.65 3.51
CA TYR A 25 4.66 11.30 2.97
C TYR A 25 3.51 11.14 1.99
N GLU A 26 3.75 10.35 0.96
CA GLU A 26 2.73 9.98 -0.01
C GLU A 26 2.53 8.47 0.04
N MET A 27 1.28 8.04 0.26
CA MET A 27 0.86 6.65 0.07
C MET A 27 0.14 6.54 -1.27
N ILE A 28 0.60 5.63 -2.12
CA ILE A 28 0.04 5.38 -3.44
C ILE A 28 -0.47 3.94 -3.46
N LEU A 29 -1.76 3.78 -3.69
CA LEU A 29 -2.41 2.49 -3.89
C LEU A 29 -2.74 2.32 -5.37
N THR A 30 -2.16 1.31 -6.00
CA THR A 30 -2.46 0.92 -7.37
C THR A 30 -3.34 -0.32 -7.36
N SER A 31 -4.56 -0.17 -7.85
CA SER A 31 -5.54 -1.26 -7.99
C SER A 31 -5.19 -2.20 -9.16
N PRO A 32 -5.83 -3.37 -9.26
CA PRO A 32 -5.58 -4.32 -10.35
C PRO A 32 -5.86 -3.79 -11.76
N ASP A 33 -6.81 -2.85 -11.89
CA ASP A 33 -7.13 -2.16 -13.14
C ASP A 33 -6.10 -1.08 -13.53
N GLY A 34 -5.08 -0.88 -12.71
CA GLY A 34 -4.04 0.13 -12.89
C GLY A 34 -4.41 1.52 -12.38
N SER A 35 -5.63 1.72 -11.87
CA SER A 35 -6.02 2.99 -11.24
C SER A 35 -5.18 3.26 -9.99
N GLN A 36 -4.83 4.53 -9.79
CA GLN A 36 -4.02 4.95 -8.65
C GLN A 36 -4.80 5.91 -7.76
N ARG A 37 -4.74 5.65 -6.46
CA ARG A 37 -5.19 6.56 -5.40
C ARG A 37 -3.98 7.01 -4.60
N MET A 38 -3.82 8.31 -4.46
CA MET A 38 -2.75 8.92 -3.66
C MET A 38 -3.33 9.61 -2.43
N GLU A 39 -2.74 9.35 -1.27
CA GLU A 39 -3.05 9.99 0.01
C GLU A 39 -1.76 10.64 0.53
N ARG A 40 -1.86 11.88 1.05
CA ARG A 40 -0.73 12.64 1.61
C ARG A 40 -0.86 12.76 3.13
N PHE A 41 0.27 12.73 3.81
CA PHE A 41 0.36 12.80 5.27
C PHE A 41 1.54 13.68 5.66
N ASP A 42 1.32 14.62 6.57
CA ASP A 42 2.42 15.43 7.13
C ASP A 42 3.05 14.73 8.35
N GLU A 43 2.26 13.91 9.05
CA GLU A 43 2.67 13.24 10.27
C GLU A 43 2.88 11.73 10.05
N THR A 44 4.03 11.23 10.50
CA THR A 44 4.35 9.79 10.43
C THR A 44 3.33 8.94 11.19
N GLY A 45 2.74 9.48 12.27
CA GLY A 45 1.72 8.76 13.06
C GLY A 45 0.45 8.46 12.26
N GLU A 46 -0.03 9.43 11.49
CA GLU A 46 -1.21 9.26 10.62
C GLU A 46 -0.93 8.25 9.49
N LEU A 47 0.26 8.34 8.88
CA LEU A 47 0.71 7.41 7.87
C LEU A 47 0.73 5.96 8.39
N ILE A 48 1.29 5.74 9.60
CA ILE A 48 1.36 4.41 10.21
C ILE A 48 -0.05 3.88 10.47
N LYS A 49 -0.91 4.69 11.09
CA LYS A 49 -2.30 4.29 11.35
C LYS A 49 -3.01 3.88 10.06
N ARG A 50 -2.93 4.72 9.01
CA ARG A 50 -3.55 4.42 7.72
C ARG A 50 -2.99 3.15 7.08
N THR A 51 -1.69 2.92 7.20
CA THR A 51 -1.03 1.72 6.67
C THR A 51 -1.55 0.45 7.35
N LEU A 52 -1.72 0.48 8.66
CA LEU A 52 -2.25 -0.65 9.43
C LEU A 52 -3.74 -0.91 9.10
N ASP A 53 -4.53 0.16 9.00
CA ASP A 53 -5.94 0.06 8.60
C ASP A 53 -6.07 -0.55 7.19
N LEU A 54 -5.28 -0.06 6.22
CA LEU A 54 -5.26 -0.61 4.87
C LEU A 54 -4.85 -2.09 4.86
N GLN A 55 -3.80 -2.47 5.59
CA GLN A 55 -3.37 -3.86 5.67
C GLN A 55 -4.47 -4.76 6.23
N ARG A 56 -5.15 -4.34 7.30
CA ARG A 56 -6.28 -5.07 7.86
C ARG A 56 -7.41 -5.24 6.85
N ASP A 57 -7.84 -4.15 6.21
CA ASP A 57 -8.93 -4.18 5.23
C ASP A 57 -8.61 -5.11 4.04
N LEU A 58 -7.38 -5.06 3.55
CA LEU A 58 -6.88 -5.95 2.49
C LEU A 58 -6.92 -7.41 2.93
N LEU A 59 -6.43 -7.72 4.13
CA LEU A 59 -6.46 -9.08 4.66
C LEU A 59 -7.90 -9.59 4.87
N GLU A 60 -8.80 -8.76 5.38
CA GLU A 60 -10.20 -9.12 5.58
C GLU A 60 -10.94 -9.37 4.25
N THR A 61 -10.54 -8.68 3.18
CA THR A 61 -11.11 -8.83 1.82
C THR A 61 -10.38 -9.87 0.95
N GLY A 62 -9.55 -10.71 1.56
CA GLY A 62 -8.92 -11.88 0.93
C GLY A 62 -7.59 -11.62 0.23
N TRP A 63 -7.08 -10.39 0.25
CA TRP A 63 -5.74 -10.09 -0.26
C TRP A 63 -4.68 -10.68 0.66
N ARG A 64 -3.60 -11.21 0.09
CA ARG A 64 -2.51 -11.81 0.84
C ARG A 64 -1.17 -11.30 0.31
N GLN A 65 -0.13 -11.40 1.14
CA GLN A 65 1.22 -11.15 0.65
C GLN A 65 1.57 -12.19 -0.43
N PRO A 66 2.35 -11.81 -1.47
CA PRO A 66 2.78 -12.74 -2.50
C PRO A 66 3.52 -13.89 -1.85
N LYS A 67 3.27 -15.10 -2.33
CA LYS A 67 4.07 -16.25 -1.89
C LYS A 67 5.49 -16.00 -2.38
N LEU A 68 6.44 -15.89 -1.44
CA LEU A 68 7.86 -16.00 -1.77
C LEU A 68 8.05 -17.38 -2.43
N VAL A 69 8.20 -17.41 -3.74
CA VAL A 69 8.68 -18.59 -4.45
C VAL A 69 10.15 -18.73 -4.11
N SER A 70 10.45 -19.52 -3.09
CA SER A 70 11.79 -20.05 -2.85
C SER A 70 12.10 -21.02 -3.97
N THR A 71 12.83 -20.56 -4.99
CA THR A 71 13.42 -21.40 -6.03
C THR A 71 14.76 -21.95 -5.56
#